data_AF-A0A946ZTY7-F1
#
_entry.id   AF-A0A946ZTY7-F1
#
_cell.length_a   1.000
_cell.length_b   1.000
_cell.length_c   1.000
_cell.angle_alpha   90.00
_cell.angle_beta   90.00
_cell.angle_gamma   90.00
#
_symmetry.space_group_name_H-M   'P 1'
#
loop_
_entity.id
_entity.type
_entity.pdbx_description
1 polymer ?
#
loop_
_entity_poly.entity_id
_entity_poly.type
_entity_poly.pdbx_seq_one_letter_code
_entity_poly.pdbx_strand_id
1 'polypeptide(L)'
;MEQLTLTTPALLFSAISLIMLAYTNRFLAYAAVIRNLHDIYLEKKDDTLIDQIRNIKLRLNLTRWMQIFGITSLLLCVLTMFLIYIEQHIAAIWIFGIALILLIISLGLLIREIQISTHALGLHLKDIENHLNK
;
A
#
# COMPACT_ATOMS: atom_id res chain seq x y z
N MET A 1 3.27 5.91 -33.94
CA MET A 1 3.67 5.32 -32.65
C MET A 1 4.12 6.48 -31.79
N GLU A 2 3.30 6.90 -30.82
CA GLU A 2 3.69 8.00 -29.91
C GLU A 2 5.00 7.64 -29.22
N GLN A 3 6.01 8.49 -29.37
CA GLN A 3 7.29 8.30 -28.71
C GLN A 3 7.04 8.39 -27.20
N LEU A 4 7.41 7.33 -26.47
CA LEU A 4 7.56 7.39 -25.01
C LEU A 4 8.59 8.48 -24.71
N THR A 5 8.10 9.68 -24.41
CA THR A 5 8.95 10.83 -24.08
C THR A 5 9.36 10.73 -22.62
N LEU A 6 10.52 11.29 -22.30
CA LEU A 6 11.06 11.34 -20.92
C LEU A 6 10.13 12.02 -19.90
N THR A 7 9.09 12.73 -20.36
CA THR A 7 8.10 13.40 -19.50
C THR A 7 7.09 12.44 -18.90
N THR A 8 6.74 11.34 -19.57
CA THR A 8 5.73 10.38 -19.07
C THR A 8 6.17 9.67 -17.78
N PRO A 9 7.41 9.15 -17.67
CA PRO A 9 7.86 8.53 -16.43
C PRO A 9 8.17 9.57 -15.33
N ALA A 10 8.45 10.84 -15.69
CA ALA A 10 8.68 11.92 -14.72
C ALA A 10 7.40 12.30 -13.94
N LEU A 11 6.25 12.33 -14.62
CA LEU A 11 4.95 12.56 -13.99
C LEU A 11 4.53 11.39 -13.08
N LEU A 12 4.93 10.16 -13.40
CA LEU A 12 4.69 9.00 -12.55
C LEU A 12 5.50 9.07 -11.25
N PHE A 13 6.72 9.61 -11.30
CA PHE A 13 7.57 9.73 -10.12
C PHE A 13 6.94 10.61 -9.02
N SER A 14 6.34 11.74 -9.39
CA SER A 14 5.70 12.64 -8.42
C SER A 14 4.47 12.00 -7.77
N ALA A 15 3.60 11.36 -8.56
CA ALA A 15 2.43 10.66 -8.06
C ALA A 15 2.81 9.48 -7.12
N ILE A 16 3.78 8.66 -7.52
CA ILE A 16 4.22 7.52 -6.71
C ILE A 16 4.86 8.00 -5.39
N SER A 17 5.62 9.10 -5.41
CA SER A 17 6.22 9.66 -4.19
C SER A 17 5.18 10.06 -3.14
N LEU A 18 4.10 10.73 -3.57
CA LEU A 18 3.00 11.11 -2.68
C LEU A 18 2.29 9.87 -2.10
N ILE A 19 2.06 8.87 -2.94
CA ILE A 19 1.47 7.59 -2.56
C ILE A 19 2.35 6.87 -1.52
N MET A 20 3.68 6.86 -1.70
CA MET A 20 4.61 6.23 -0.75
C MET A 20 4.62 6.91 0.62
N LEU A 21 4.50 8.24 0.66
CA LEU A 21 4.36 8.97 1.92
C LEU A 21 3.09 8.55 2.65
N ALA A 22 1.96 8.49 1.94
CA ALA A 22 0.70 8.02 2.51
C ALA A 22 0.79 6.59 3.04
N TYR A 23 1.47 5.69 2.31
CA TYR A 23 1.64 4.30 2.71
C TYR A 23 2.52 4.16 3.96
N THR A 24 3.57 4.97 4.07
CA THR A 24 4.48 4.99 5.23
C THR A 24 3.73 5.44 6.47
N ASN A 25 2.93 6.52 6.36
CA ASN A 25 2.10 7.01 7.46
C ASN A 25 1.11 5.95 7.94
N ARG A 26 0.46 5.24 7.01
CA ARG A 26 -0.45 4.13 7.34
C ARG A 26 0.27 2.96 8.02
N PHE A 27 1.45 2.57 7.53
CA PHE A 27 2.24 1.51 8.14
C PHE A 27 2.63 1.85 9.58
N LEU A 28 3.11 3.08 9.81
CA LEU A 28 3.47 3.57 11.14
C LEU A 28 2.27 3.58 12.09
N ALA A 29 1.11 4.03 11.61
CA ALA A 29 -0.12 4.01 12.38
C ALA A 29 -0.51 2.58 12.81
N TYR A 30 -0.50 1.60 11.88
CA TYR A 30 -0.80 0.21 12.22
C TYR A 30 0.23 -0.40 13.18
N ALA A 31 1.51 -0.11 13.01
CA ALA A 31 2.55 -0.59 13.91
C ALA A 31 2.40 -0.01 15.33
N ALA A 32 2.00 1.26 15.46
CA ALA A 32 1.73 1.88 16.74
C ALA A 32 0.53 1.22 17.44
N VAL A 33 -0.56 0.98 16.71
CA VAL A 33 -1.76 0.33 17.26
C VAL A 33 -1.46 -1.12 17.68
N ILE A 34 -0.72 -1.89 16.89
CA ILE A 34 -0.31 -3.27 17.28
C ILE A 34 0.50 -3.26 18.58
N ARG A 35 1.45 -2.33 18.75
CA ARG A 35 2.25 -2.22 19.98
C ARG A 35 1.36 -1.93 21.18
N ASN A 36 0.44 -0.96 21.05
CA ASN A 36 -0.47 -0.61 22.12
C ASN A 36 -1.41 -1.78 22.52
N LEU A 37 -2.02 -2.48 21.54
CA LEU A 37 -2.84 -3.65 21.86
C LEU A 37 -2.02 -4.78 22.48
N HIS A 38 -0.76 -4.95 22.08
CA HIS A 38 0.13 -5.96 22.66
C HIS A 38 0.39 -5.68 24.14
N ASP A 39 0.67 -4.42 24.50
CA ASP A 39 0.87 -4.01 25.89
C ASP A 39 -0.39 -4.28 26.73
N ILE A 40 -1.57 -3.93 26.22
CA ILE A 40 -2.86 -4.18 26.90
C ILE A 40 -3.14 -5.69 27.04
N TYR A 41 -2.79 -6.49 26.04
CA TYR A 41 -2.98 -7.93 26.08
C TYR A 41 -2.12 -8.60 27.15
N LEU A 42 -0.89 -8.13 27.37
CA LEU A 42 -0.02 -8.64 28.44
C LEU A 42 -0.61 -8.43 29.83
N GLU A 43 -1.40 -7.36 30.03
CA GLU A 43 -2.09 -7.09 31.30
C GLU A 43 -3.39 -7.86 31.44
N LYS A 44 -4.26 -7.84 30.43
CA LYS A 44 -5.64 -8.34 30.54
C LYS A 44 -5.85 -9.78 30.09
N LYS A 45 -4.95 -10.33 29.25
CA LYS A 45 -5.07 -11.66 28.61
C LYS A 45 -6.44 -11.92 27.96
N ASP A 46 -7.00 -10.90 27.33
CA ASP A 46 -8.28 -11.00 26.63
C ASP A 46 -8.07 -11.49 25.20
N ASP A 47 -8.68 -12.62 24.84
CA ASP A 47 -8.57 -13.23 23.52
C ASP A 47 -9.15 -12.35 22.40
N THR A 48 -10.08 -11.43 22.71
CA THR A 48 -10.64 -10.50 21.71
C THR A 48 -9.59 -9.51 21.17
N LEU A 49 -8.56 -9.19 21.97
CA LEU A 49 -7.43 -8.36 21.53
C LEU A 49 -6.58 -9.09 20.48
N ILE A 50 -6.45 -10.41 20.57
CA ILE A 50 -5.69 -11.22 19.60
C ILE A 50 -6.34 -11.11 18.22
N ASP A 51 -7.67 -11.18 18.16
CA ASP A 51 -8.40 -11.06 16.89
C ASP A 51 -8.24 -9.67 16.26
N GLN A 52 -8.24 -8.60 17.07
CA GLN A 52 -7.95 -7.25 16.59
C GLN A 52 -6.51 -7.11 16.08
N ILE A 53 -5.52 -7.61 16.82
CA ILE A 53 -4.11 -7.62 16.41
C ILE A 53 -3.94 -8.38 15.09
N ARG A 54 -4.63 -9.53 14.91
CA ARG A 54 -4.59 -10.31 13.68
C ARG A 54 -5.14 -9.50 12.49
N ASN A 55 -6.26 -8.80 12.68
CA ASN A 55 -6.85 -7.95 11.64
C ASN A 55 -5.92 -6.80 11.23
N ILE A 56 -5.29 -6.12 12.19
CA ILE A 56 -4.35 -5.04 11.91
C ILE A 56 -3.07 -5.57 11.26
N LYS A 57 -2.58 -6.75 11.68
CA LYS A 57 -1.43 -7.42 11.06
C LYS A 57 -1.68 -7.75 9.58
N LEU A 58 -2.90 -8.17 9.23
CA LEU A 58 -3.29 -8.39 7.83
C LEU A 58 -3.19 -7.09 7.02
N ARG A 59 -3.77 -5.99 7.52
CA ARG A 59 -3.73 -4.66 6.88
C ARG A 59 -2.30 -4.12 6.75
N LEU A 60 -1.48 -4.32 7.79
CA LEU A 60 -0.06 -3.95 7.78
C LEU A 60 0.71 -4.73 6.72
N ASN A 61 0.47 -6.04 6.58
CA ASN A 61 1.11 -6.84 5.55
C ASN A 61 0.66 -6.42 4.14
N LEU A 62 -0.62 -6.09 3.96
CA LEU A 62 -1.13 -5.54 2.69
C LEU A 62 -0.45 -4.21 2.34
N THR A 63 -0.28 -3.32 3.34
CA THR A 63 0.44 -2.05 3.20
C THR A 63 1.90 -2.23 2.81
N ARG A 64 2.56 -3.25 3.36
CA ARG A 64 3.93 -3.63 2.97
C ARG A 64 3.99 -4.09 1.52
N TRP A 65 3.09 -4.96 1.09
CA TRP A 65 3.12 -5.50 -0.28
C TRP A 65 2.86 -4.42 -1.33
N MET A 66 1.85 -3.56 -1.14
CA MET A 66 1.62 -2.43 -2.05
C MET A 66 2.84 -1.49 -2.13
N GLN A 67 3.54 -1.24 -1.01
CA GLN A 67 4.80 -0.48 -1.06
C GLN A 67 5.87 -1.17 -1.90
N ILE A 68 6.10 -2.46 -1.69
CA ILE A 68 7.13 -3.22 -2.44
C ILE A 68 6.84 -3.17 -3.94
N PHE A 69 5.59 -3.41 -4.35
CA PHE A 69 5.21 -3.35 -5.76
C PHE A 69 5.36 -1.95 -6.35
N GLY A 70 4.94 -0.90 -5.63
CA GLY A 70 5.07 0.49 -6.07
C GLY A 70 6.53 0.95 -6.18
N ILE A 71 7.40 0.59 -5.22
CA ILE A 71 8.83 0.91 -5.25
C ILE A 71 9.52 0.15 -6.40
N THR A 72 9.21 -1.13 -6.57
CA THR A 72 9.77 -1.94 -7.66
C THR A 72 9.36 -1.37 -9.02
N SER A 73 8.10 -0.98 -9.17
CA SER A 73 7.61 -0.27 -10.37
C SER A 73 8.42 0.99 -10.64
N LEU A 74 8.64 1.83 -9.62
CA LEU A 74 9.39 3.07 -9.76
C LEU A 74 10.86 2.83 -10.15
N LEU A 75 11.50 1.83 -9.57
CA LEU A 75 12.87 1.42 -9.96
C LEU A 75 12.93 1.00 -11.44
N LEU A 76 11.96 0.23 -11.92
CA LEU A 76 11.88 -0.14 -13.33
C LEU A 76 11.60 1.07 -14.23
N CYS A 77 10.81 2.06 -13.78
CA CYS A 77 10.62 3.32 -14.52
C CYS A 77 11.92 4.12 -14.65
N VAL A 78 12.75 4.17 -13.59
CA VAL A 78 14.08 4.80 -13.65
C VAL A 78 14.99 4.05 -14.62
N LEU A 79 14.95 2.71 -14.60
CA LEU A 79 15.67 1.88 -15.57
C LEU A 79 15.19 2.11 -17.01
N THR A 80 13.89 2.27 -17.24
CA THR A 80 13.32 2.66 -18.54
C THR A 80 13.90 4.00 -19.01
N MET A 81 13.93 5.02 -18.16
CA MET A 81 14.52 6.32 -18.51
C MET A 81 16.01 6.18 -18.89
N PHE A 82 16.77 5.36 -18.17
CA PHE A 82 18.16 5.06 -18.49
C PHE A 82 18.31 4.34 -19.83
N LEU A 83 17.45 3.35 -20.14
CA LEU A 83 17.46 2.66 -21.43
C LEU A 83 17.12 3.57 -22.60
N ILE A 84 16.17 4.50 -22.42
CA ILE A 84 15.86 5.53 -23.41
C ILE A 84 17.08 6.44 -23.64
N TYR A 85 17.80 6.79 -22.57
CA TYR A 85 19.00 7.63 -22.65
C TYR A 85 20.13 7.00 -23.47
N ILE A 86 20.31 5.67 -23.40
CA ILE A 86 21.29 4.93 -24.21
C ILE A 86 20.72 4.45 -25.57
N GLU A 87 19.58 4.99 -25.99
CA GLU A 87 18.86 4.69 -27.24
C GLU A 87 18.38 3.22 -27.41
N GLN A 88 18.25 2.47 -26.31
CA GLN A 88 17.73 1.10 -26.30
C GLN A 88 16.20 1.07 -26.19
N HIS A 89 15.51 1.59 -27.21
CA HIS A 89 14.06 1.79 -27.19
C HIS A 89 13.22 0.52 -27.03
N ILE A 90 13.61 -0.58 -27.69
CA ILE A 90 12.84 -1.84 -27.64
C ILE A 90 12.84 -2.41 -26.21
N ALA A 91 14.02 -2.45 -25.57
CA ALA A 91 14.14 -2.90 -24.17
C ALA A 91 13.38 -1.97 -23.21
N ALA A 92 13.45 -0.64 -23.44
CA ALA A 92 12.75 0.34 -22.63
C ALA A 92 11.22 0.11 -22.61
N ILE A 93 10.60 -0.20 -23.76
CA ILE A 93 9.16 -0.46 -23.87
C ILE A 93 8.74 -1.67 -23.04
N TRP A 94 9.48 -2.78 -23.13
CA TRP A 94 9.17 -3.99 -22.36
C TRP A 94 9.30 -3.78 -20.85
N ILE A 95 10.39 -3.15 -20.41
CA ILE A 95 10.61 -2.84 -18.99
C ILE A 95 9.55 -1.88 -18.46
N PHE A 96 9.17 -0.87 -19.26
CA PHE A 96 8.12 0.07 -18.89
C PHE A 96 6.77 -0.63 -18.74
N GLY A 97 6.44 -1.56 -19.64
CA GLY A 97 5.22 -2.37 -19.52
C GLY A 97 5.17 -3.17 -18.22
N ILE A 98 6.27 -3.81 -17.82
CA ILE A 98 6.36 -4.52 -16.54
C ILE A 98 6.20 -3.56 -15.36
N ALA A 99 6.83 -2.38 -15.41
CA ALA A 99 6.70 -1.35 -14.39
C ALA A 99 5.24 -0.95 -14.18
N LEU A 100 4.48 -0.72 -15.25
CA LEU A 100 3.06 -0.38 -15.18
C LEU A 100 2.22 -1.50 -14.59
N ILE A 101 2.48 -2.76 -14.94
CA ILE A 101 1.76 -3.91 -14.36
C ILE A 101 1.98 -3.97 -12.84
N LEU A 102 3.21 -3.77 -12.37
CA LEU A 102 3.51 -3.73 -10.93
C LEU A 102 2.80 -2.56 -10.24
N LEU A 103 2.69 -1.41 -10.89
CA LEU A 103 1.95 -0.26 -10.37
C LEU A 103 0.45 -0.57 -10.24
N ILE A 104 -0.14 -1.21 -11.24
CA ILE A 104 -1.55 -1.64 -11.21
C ILE A 104 -1.78 -2.62 -10.05
N ILE A 105 -0.88 -3.58 -9.84
CA ILE A 105 -0.95 -4.52 -8.71
C ILE A 105 -0.88 -3.75 -7.37
N SER A 106 0.06 -2.81 -7.23
CA SER A 106 0.17 -1.96 -6.04
C SER A 106 -1.12 -1.21 -5.73
N LEU A 107 -1.73 -0.58 -6.74
CA LEU A 107 -2.98 0.17 -6.59
C LEU A 107 -4.17 -0.75 -6.30
N GLY A 108 -4.22 -1.94 -6.91
CA GLY A 108 -5.24 -2.95 -6.60
C GLY A 108 -5.18 -3.40 -5.14
N LEU A 109 -3.97 -3.61 -4.60
CA LEU A 109 -3.76 -3.91 -3.19
C LEU A 109 -4.21 -2.76 -2.28
N LEU A 110 -3.95 -1.50 -2.67
CA LEU A 110 -4.48 -0.33 -1.96
C LEU A 110 -6.01 -0.33 -1.89
N ILE A 111 -6.70 -0.65 -2.99
CA ILE A 111 -8.17 -0.75 -3.01
C ILE A 111 -8.66 -1.83 -2.04
N ARG A 112 -8.04 -3.03 -2.08
CA ARG A 112 -8.41 -4.12 -1.15
C ARG A 112 -8.15 -3.73 0.31
N GLU A 113 -7.07 -3.02 0.57
CA GLU A 113 -6.75 -2.53 1.91
C GLU A 113 -7.83 -1.57 2.41
N ILE A 114 -8.26 -0.61 1.58
CA ILE A 114 -9.29 0.36 1.93
C ILE A 114 -10.60 -0.35 2.25
N GLN A 115 -10.99 -1.35 1.46
CA GLN A 115 -12.20 -2.14 1.70
C GLN A 115 -12.16 -2.89 3.03
N ILE A 116 -11.03 -3.52 3.37
CA ILE A 116 -10.85 -4.21 4.66
C ILE A 116 -10.91 -3.20 5.81
N SER A 117 -10.27 -2.04 5.63
CA SER A 117 -10.27 -0.95 6.61
C SER A 117 -11.68 -0.44 6.92
N THR A 118 -12.48 -0.15 5.89
CA THR A 118 -13.85 0.36 6.07
C THR A 118 -14.78 -0.69 6.65
N HIS A 119 -14.66 -1.95 6.22
CA HIS A 119 -15.47 -3.04 6.77
C HIS A 119 -15.19 -3.27 8.25
N ALA A 120 -13.92 -3.31 8.66
CA ALA A 120 -13.54 -3.48 10.07
C ALA A 120 -14.02 -2.32 10.95
N LEU A 121 -13.97 -1.09 10.45
CA LEU A 121 -14.47 0.08 11.17
C LEU A 121 -16.00 0.06 11.31
N GLY A 122 -16.71 -0.35 10.25
CA GLY A 122 -18.17 -0.44 10.26
C GLY A 122 -18.71 -1.47 11.26
N LEU A 123 -18.01 -2.60 11.42
CA LEU A 123 -18.34 -3.60 12.45
C LEU A 123 -18.21 -3.02 13.87
N HIS A 124 -17.09 -2.36 14.17
CA HIS A 124 -16.87 -1.74 15.48
C HIS A 124 -17.86 -0.59 15.78
N LEU A 125 -18.23 0.20 14.78
CA LEU A 125 -19.24 1.25 14.96
C LEU A 125 -20.61 0.66 15.28
N LYS A 126 -21.00 -0.40 14.57
CA LYS A 126 -22.29 -1.06 14.74
C LYS A 126 -22.44 -1.71 16.12
N ASP A 127 -21.36 -2.28 16.66
CA ASP A 127 -21.35 -2.81 18.03
C ASP A 127 -21.55 -1.72 19.09
N ILE A 128 -20.96 -0.53 18.90
CA ILE A 128 -21.13 0.62 19.79
C ILE A 128 -22.56 1.17 19.70
N GLU A 129 -23.10 1.32 18.48
CA GLU A 129 -24.46 1.83 18.25
C GLU A 129 -25.53 0.91 18.84
N ASN A 130 -25.34 -0.41 18.73
CA ASN A 130 -26.23 -1.40 19.37
C ASN A 130 -26.14 -1.37 20.90
N HIS A 131 -24.97 -1.01 21.46
CA HIS A 131 -24.81 -0.84 22.91
C HIS A 131 -25.43 0.46 23.44
N LEU A 132 -25.50 1.51 22.62
CA LEU A 132 -26.12 2.80 22.95
C LEU A 132 -27.64 2.80 22.81
N ASN A 133 -28.19 1.97 21.90
CA ASN A 133 -29.63 1.85 21.66
C ASN A 133 -30.33 0.83 22.59
N LYS A 134 -29.68 0.39 23.67
CA LYS A 134 -30.18 -0.59 24.63
C LYS A 134 -30.17 -0.02 26.04
#